data_AF-A0A346A6V8-F1
#
_entry.id   AF-A0A346A6V8-F1
#
_cell.length_a   1.000
_cell.length_b   1.000
_cell.length_c   1.000
_cell.angle_alpha   90.00
_cell.angle_beta   90.00
_cell.angle_gamma   90.00
#
_symmetry.space_group_name_H-M   'P 1'
#
loop_
_entity.id
_entity.type
_entity.pdbx_description
1 polymer ?
#
loop_
_entity_poly.entity_id
_entity_poly.type
_entity_poly.pdbx_seq_one_letter_code
_entity_poly.pdbx_strand_id
1 'polypeptide(L)'
;EGAAVLVLEDLEHARARGAHVYCEIGGYATFCNAYHMTGLTSDGLEMARAIDEALDHARVNPTDIDYVNAHGSGTRQNDRHETAAVKNSLGSHAYHTPMSSIKSMVGHSLGAIGSIEVVACVLALARQVVPPTANYHTPDPECDLDYVPLTARSLRLDNVLSVGRG
;
A
#
# COMPACT_ATOMS: atom_id res chain seq x y z
N GLU A 1 -2.12 -17.58 7.58
CA GLU A 1 -3.53 -17.62 7.13
C GLU A 1 -4.32 -16.51 7.83
N GLY A 2 -5.51 -16.16 7.35
CA GLY A 2 -6.32 -15.08 7.93
C GLY A 2 -7.48 -14.68 7.03
N ALA A 3 -8.34 -13.78 7.51
CA ALA A 3 -9.43 -13.18 6.74
C ALA A 3 -9.74 -11.78 7.28
N ALA A 4 -10.26 -10.92 6.40
CA ALA A 4 -10.78 -9.61 6.76
C ALA A 4 -12.01 -9.32 5.89
N VAL A 5 -12.98 -8.62 6.47
CA VAL A 5 -14.25 -8.27 5.82
C VAL A 5 -14.46 -6.78 5.99
N LEU A 6 -14.85 -6.11 4.90
CA LEU A 6 -15.25 -4.71 4.90
C LEU A 6 -16.73 -4.61 4.55
N VAL A 7 -17.41 -3.64 5.15
CA VAL A 7 -18.78 -3.26 4.78
C VAL A 7 -18.68 -1.94 4.02
N LEU A 8 -19.02 -1.98 2.73
CA LEU A 8 -19.01 -0.83 1.85
C LEU A 8 -20.43 -0.34 1.60
N GLU A 9 -20.57 0.96 1.48
CA GLU A 9 -21.84 1.66 1.40
C GLU A 9 -21.65 3.00 0.70
N ASP A 10 -22.71 3.51 0.07
CA ASP A 10 -22.73 4.87 -0.46
C ASP A 10 -22.56 5.92 0.66
N LEU A 11 -21.73 6.94 0.42
CA LEU A 11 -21.38 7.92 1.45
C LEU A 11 -22.59 8.73 1.95
N GLU A 12 -23.54 9.07 1.07
CA GLU A 12 -24.74 9.80 1.46
C GLU A 12 -25.66 8.91 2.29
N HIS A 13 -25.81 7.64 1.91
CA HIS A 13 -26.57 6.65 2.69
C HIS A 13 -25.96 6.44 4.09
N ALA A 14 -24.63 6.32 4.18
CA ALA A 14 -23.91 6.16 5.45
C ALA A 14 -24.12 7.36 6.37
N ARG A 15 -24.03 8.57 5.83
CA ARG A 15 -24.28 9.80 6.56
C ARG A 15 -25.73 9.92 7.00
N ALA A 16 -26.70 9.59 6.13
CA ALA A 16 -28.13 9.70 6.42
C ALA A 16 -28.55 8.82 7.61
N ARG A 17 -27.96 7.63 7.76
CA ARG A 17 -28.23 6.73 8.89
C ARG A 17 -27.32 6.96 10.11
N GLY A 18 -26.44 7.97 10.07
CA GLY A 18 -25.51 8.28 11.16
C GLY A 18 -24.44 7.19 11.38
N ALA A 19 -24.02 6.50 10.31
CA ALA A 19 -22.97 5.48 10.40
C ALA A 19 -21.61 6.10 10.72
N HIS A 20 -20.78 5.36 11.46
CA HIS A 20 -19.36 5.72 11.58
C HIS A 20 -18.63 5.37 10.28
N VAL A 21 -18.09 6.40 9.62
CA VAL A 21 -17.30 6.26 8.39
C VAL A 21 -15.83 6.25 8.77
N TYR A 22 -15.13 5.15 8.50
CA TYR A 22 -13.70 5.04 8.78
C TYR A 22 -12.84 5.74 7.74
N CYS A 23 -13.15 5.53 6.46
CA CYS A 23 -12.49 6.17 5.32
C CYS A 23 -13.38 6.07 4.08
N GLU A 24 -12.94 6.70 3.00
CA GLU A 24 -13.46 6.53 1.65
C GLU A 24 -12.49 5.68 0.83
N ILE A 25 -13.00 4.81 -0.06
CA ILE A 25 -12.16 4.16 -1.08
C ILE A 25 -12.18 5.07 -2.30
N GLY A 26 -11.17 5.93 -2.43
CA GLY A 26 -11.11 6.94 -3.49
C GLY A 26 -10.85 6.35 -4.88
N GLY A 27 -10.06 5.28 -4.98
CA GLY A 27 -9.67 4.73 -6.27
C GLY A 27 -9.22 3.27 -6.21
N TYR A 28 -9.27 2.61 -7.36
CA TYR A 28 -8.80 1.23 -7.56
C TYR A 28 -8.40 1.06 -9.02
N ALA A 29 -7.31 0.32 -9.25
CA ALA A 29 -6.91 -0.14 -10.57
C ALA A 29 -6.16 -1.46 -10.45
N THR A 30 -6.11 -2.20 -11.57
CA THR A 30 -5.36 -3.45 -11.67
C THR A 30 -4.82 -3.61 -13.08
N PHE A 31 -3.59 -4.10 -13.19
CA PHE A 31 -2.91 -4.34 -14.46
C PHE A 31 -2.18 -5.68 -14.43
N CYS A 32 -2.05 -6.31 -15.60
CA CYS A 32 -1.30 -7.54 -15.78
C CYS A 32 0.08 -7.22 -16.35
N ASN A 33 1.12 -7.87 -15.82
CA ASN A 33 2.49 -7.67 -16.31
C ASN A 33 2.75 -8.27 -17.70
N ALA A 34 1.90 -9.20 -18.15
CA ALA A 34 2.04 -9.94 -19.42
C ALA A 34 3.47 -10.48 -19.69
N TYR A 35 4.21 -10.78 -18.62
CA TYR A 35 5.64 -11.10 -18.67
C TYR A 35 5.91 -12.56 -18.33
N HIS A 36 5.51 -13.00 -17.12
CA HIS A 36 5.73 -14.36 -16.65
C HIS A 36 4.71 -14.70 -15.55
N MET A 37 4.36 -15.98 -15.41
CA MET A 37 3.37 -16.43 -14.42
C MET A 37 3.76 -16.08 -12.98
N THR A 38 5.04 -16.25 -12.62
CA THR A 38 5.55 -16.00 -11.27
C THR A 38 6.60 -14.90 -11.20
N GLY A 39 7.19 -14.53 -12.34
CA GLY A 39 8.30 -13.60 -12.43
C GLY A 39 7.79 -12.17 -12.54
N LEU A 40 8.59 -11.24 -12.03
CA LEU A 40 8.38 -9.79 -12.14
C LEU A 40 9.60 -9.16 -12.81
N THR A 41 9.36 -8.09 -13.55
CA THR A 41 10.45 -7.25 -14.03
C THR A 41 11.04 -6.45 -12.87
N SER A 42 12.20 -5.83 -13.07
CA SER A 42 12.82 -4.99 -12.03
C SER A 42 12.34 -3.53 -12.06
N ASP A 43 11.68 -3.11 -13.15
CA ASP A 43 11.24 -1.73 -13.38
C ASP A 43 9.81 -1.43 -12.90
N GLY A 44 8.98 -2.48 -12.75
CA GLY A 44 7.63 -2.40 -12.18
C GLY A 44 6.68 -1.44 -12.88
N LEU A 45 6.76 -1.35 -14.20
CA LEU A 45 5.98 -0.42 -15.00
C LEU A 45 4.48 -0.66 -14.94
N GLU A 46 4.04 -1.91 -14.88
CA GLU A 46 2.62 -2.26 -14.75
C GLU A 46 2.07 -1.88 -13.39
N MET A 47 2.88 -2.01 -12.33
CA MET A 47 2.48 -1.61 -11.00
C MET A 47 2.50 -0.08 -10.87
N ALA A 48 3.49 0.60 -11.44
CA ALA A 48 3.51 2.06 -11.52
C ALA A 48 2.23 2.57 -12.20
N ARG A 49 1.86 1.97 -13.33
CA ARG A 49 0.62 2.30 -14.04
C ARG A 49 -0.64 2.00 -13.22
N ALA A 50 -0.65 0.92 -12.43
CA ALA A 50 -1.75 0.63 -11.52
C ALA A 50 -1.89 1.69 -10.43
N ILE A 51 -0.76 2.18 -9.90
CA ILE A 51 -0.76 3.28 -8.94
C ILE A 51 -1.29 4.54 -9.60
N ASP A 52 -0.76 4.93 -10.76
CA ASP A 52 -1.15 6.15 -11.48
C ASP A 52 -2.66 6.16 -11.77
N GLU A 53 -3.21 5.07 -12.32
CA GLU A 53 -4.64 4.97 -12.63
C GLU A 53 -5.52 5.00 -11.36
N ALA A 54 -5.06 4.39 -10.26
CA ALA A 54 -5.79 4.42 -8.99
C ALA A 54 -5.81 5.84 -8.39
N LEU A 55 -4.71 6.58 -8.50
CA LEU A 55 -4.61 7.98 -8.08
C LEU A 55 -5.47 8.89 -8.94
N ASP A 56 -5.47 8.68 -10.26
CA ASP A 56 -6.32 9.41 -11.21
C ASP A 56 -7.81 9.17 -10.93
N HIS A 57 -8.21 7.91 -10.67
CA HIS A 57 -9.56 7.57 -10.24
C HIS A 57 -9.95 8.29 -8.94
N ALA A 58 -9.03 8.36 -7.97
CA ALA A 58 -9.21 9.06 -6.71
C ALA A 58 -9.14 10.58 -6.82
N ARG A 59 -8.64 11.11 -7.95
CA ARG A 59 -8.31 12.54 -8.15
C ARG A 59 -7.36 13.07 -7.07
N VAL A 60 -6.39 12.25 -6.67
CA VAL A 60 -5.37 12.56 -5.68
C VAL A 60 -4.03 12.72 -6.38
N ASN A 61 -3.28 13.78 -6.09
CA ASN A 61 -1.96 13.92 -6.70
C ASN A 61 -0.98 12.92 -6.05
N PRO A 62 0.05 12.44 -6.77
CA PRO A 62 1.07 11.57 -6.18
C PRO A 62 1.75 12.17 -4.94
N THR A 63 1.86 13.50 -4.88
CA THR A 63 2.44 14.25 -3.74
C THR A 63 1.53 14.34 -2.51
N ASP A 64 0.26 13.96 -2.64
CA ASP A 64 -0.72 13.99 -1.54
C ASP A 64 -0.77 12.65 -0.79
N ILE A 65 0.06 11.66 -1.17
CA ILE A 65 0.13 10.35 -0.53
C ILE A 65 1.04 10.41 0.70
N ASP A 66 0.46 10.09 1.86
CA ASP A 66 1.12 10.18 3.16
C ASP A 66 1.73 8.86 3.64
N TYR A 67 1.23 7.73 3.11
CA TYR A 67 1.71 6.40 3.47
C TYR A 67 1.43 5.39 2.33
N VAL A 68 2.42 4.52 2.08
CA VAL A 68 2.27 3.37 1.18
C VAL A 68 2.32 2.06 1.97
N ASN A 69 1.20 1.33 2.00
CA ASN A 69 1.20 -0.06 2.39
C ASN A 69 1.65 -0.93 1.21
N ALA A 70 2.87 -1.44 1.32
CA ALA A 70 3.50 -2.30 0.32
C ALA A 70 2.88 -3.70 0.30
N HIS A 71 3.01 -4.41 -0.82
CA HIS A 71 2.84 -5.86 -0.82
C HIS A 71 3.96 -6.50 0.01
N GLY A 72 5.22 -6.12 -0.21
CA GLY A 72 6.39 -6.52 0.59
C GLY A 72 6.41 -8.00 0.96
N SER A 73 6.48 -8.87 -0.05
CA SER A 73 6.50 -10.33 0.14
C SER A 73 7.78 -10.85 0.82
N GLY A 74 8.83 -10.02 0.90
CA GLY A 74 10.14 -10.42 1.40
C GLY A 74 11.00 -11.15 0.35
N THR A 75 10.51 -11.26 -0.89
CA THR A 75 11.30 -11.83 -1.99
C THR A 75 12.07 -10.71 -2.68
N ARG A 76 13.36 -10.95 -2.99
CA ARG A 76 14.23 -9.96 -3.63
C ARG A 76 13.61 -9.34 -4.89
N GLN A 77 13.01 -10.17 -5.74
CA GLN A 77 12.41 -9.73 -6.98
C GLN A 77 11.22 -8.79 -6.74
N ASN A 78 10.31 -9.16 -5.83
CA ASN A 78 9.14 -8.35 -5.53
C ASN A 78 9.50 -7.02 -4.88
N ASP A 79 10.34 -7.04 -3.85
CA ASP A 79 10.57 -5.83 -3.05
C ASP A 79 11.30 -4.75 -3.87
N ARG A 80 12.15 -5.17 -4.82
CA ARG A 80 12.78 -4.29 -5.82
C ARG A 80 11.78 -3.78 -6.85
N HIS A 81 10.96 -4.67 -7.39
CA HIS A 81 9.90 -4.35 -8.35
C HIS A 81 8.94 -3.29 -7.80
N GLU A 82 8.47 -3.46 -6.55
CA GLU A 82 7.59 -2.49 -5.89
C GLU A 82 8.29 -1.16 -5.60
N THR A 83 9.54 -1.22 -5.15
CA THR A 83 10.33 0.00 -4.91
C THR A 83 10.47 0.82 -6.20
N ALA A 84 10.77 0.17 -7.32
CA ALA A 84 10.85 0.83 -8.62
C ALA A 84 9.48 1.40 -9.05
N ALA A 85 8.41 0.64 -8.88
CA ALA A 85 7.05 1.07 -9.23
C ALA A 85 6.61 2.32 -8.45
N VAL A 86 6.82 2.34 -7.13
CA VAL A 86 6.48 3.49 -6.28
C VAL A 86 7.30 4.71 -6.66
N LYS A 87 8.60 4.56 -6.96
CA LYS A 87 9.44 5.66 -7.44
C LYS A 87 8.99 6.19 -8.79
N ASN A 88 8.58 5.32 -9.71
CA ASN A 88 8.11 5.72 -11.03
C ASN A 88 6.81 6.52 -10.96
N SER A 89 5.90 6.14 -10.05
CA SER A 89 4.60 6.81 -9.89
C SER A 89 4.67 8.08 -9.02
N LEU A 90 5.30 7.99 -7.84
CA LEU A 90 5.36 9.12 -6.89
C LEU A 90 6.55 10.06 -7.15
N GLY A 91 7.47 9.70 -8.05
CA GLY A 91 8.65 10.50 -8.36
C GLY A 91 9.52 10.75 -7.12
N SER A 92 9.96 12.00 -6.93
CA SER A 92 10.75 12.38 -5.76
C SER A 92 10.00 12.22 -4.43
N HIS A 93 8.66 12.28 -4.46
CA HIS A 93 7.83 12.14 -3.25
C HIS A 93 7.96 10.76 -2.62
N ALA A 94 8.27 9.71 -3.41
CA ALA A 94 8.52 8.36 -2.90
C ALA A 94 9.55 8.30 -1.76
N TYR A 95 10.58 9.16 -1.78
CA TYR A 95 11.62 9.20 -0.74
C TYR A 95 11.19 9.93 0.53
N HIS A 96 10.05 10.64 0.49
CA HIS A 96 9.47 11.37 1.62
C HIS A 96 8.22 10.69 2.17
N THR A 97 7.63 9.76 1.41
CA THR A 97 6.48 8.96 1.83
C THR A 97 6.95 7.69 2.56
N PRO A 98 6.59 7.47 3.83
CA PRO A 98 6.86 6.21 4.49
C PRO A 98 6.15 5.06 3.77
N MET A 99 6.85 3.95 3.63
CA MET A 99 6.34 2.70 3.08
C MET A 99 6.49 1.61 4.13
N SER A 100 5.57 0.65 4.22
CA SER A 100 5.77 -0.49 5.13
C SER A 100 5.07 -1.75 4.64
N SER A 101 5.48 -2.91 5.17
CA SER A 101 4.79 -4.18 4.91
C SER A 101 4.36 -4.85 6.22
N ILE A 102 3.05 -5.01 6.39
CA ILE A 102 2.49 -5.75 7.53
C ILE A 102 2.76 -7.26 7.45
N LYS A 103 3.12 -7.79 6.27
CA LYS A 103 3.52 -9.20 6.10
C LYS A 103 4.74 -9.56 6.96
N SER A 104 5.56 -8.57 7.33
CA SER A 104 6.65 -8.72 8.30
C SER A 104 6.18 -9.23 9.67
N MET A 105 4.91 -9.06 10.02
CA MET A 105 4.31 -9.45 11.30
C MET A 105 3.27 -10.56 11.14
N VAL A 106 2.42 -10.50 10.11
CA VAL A 106 1.28 -11.43 9.93
C VAL A 106 1.51 -12.50 8.86
N GLY A 107 2.66 -12.45 8.17
CA GLY A 107 3.00 -13.34 7.07
C GLY A 107 2.16 -13.11 5.81
N HIS A 108 2.29 -14.01 4.83
CA HIS A 108 1.59 -13.91 3.56
C HIS A 108 0.41 -14.89 3.49
N SER A 109 -0.80 -14.38 3.68
CA SER A 109 -2.06 -15.17 3.64
C SER A 109 -2.69 -15.27 2.24
N LEU A 110 -1.88 -15.19 1.17
CA LEU A 110 -2.33 -15.31 -0.22
C LEU A 110 -3.51 -14.37 -0.51
N GLY A 111 -4.60 -14.86 -1.09
CA GLY A 111 -5.77 -14.06 -1.46
C GLY A 111 -6.43 -13.29 -0.31
N ALA A 112 -6.18 -13.68 0.94
CA ALA A 112 -6.71 -12.94 2.09
C ALA A 112 -5.88 -11.70 2.45
N ILE A 113 -4.60 -11.63 2.04
CA ILE A 113 -3.69 -10.57 2.53
C ILE A 113 -4.14 -9.19 2.08
N GLY A 114 -4.67 -9.07 0.85
CA GLY A 114 -5.14 -7.78 0.33
C GLY A 114 -6.22 -7.16 1.22
N SER A 115 -7.21 -7.94 1.66
CA SER A 115 -8.25 -7.44 2.56
C SER A 115 -7.70 -7.08 3.95
N ILE A 116 -6.73 -7.84 4.46
CA ILE A 116 -6.09 -7.55 5.76
C ILE A 116 -5.28 -6.25 5.68
N GLU A 117 -4.59 -6.05 4.56
CA GLU A 117 -3.82 -4.85 4.24
C GLU A 117 -4.70 -3.60 4.12
N VAL A 118 -5.86 -3.72 3.46
CA VAL A 118 -6.84 -2.63 3.41
C VAL A 118 -7.30 -2.30 4.83
N VAL A 119 -7.66 -3.27 5.66
CA VAL A 119 -8.04 -3.00 7.07
C VAL A 119 -6.90 -2.33 7.85
N ALA A 120 -5.65 -2.72 7.62
CA ALA A 120 -4.50 -2.06 8.24
C ALA A 120 -4.37 -0.59 7.80
N CYS A 121 -4.60 -0.28 6.52
CA CYS A 121 -4.62 1.10 6.01
C CYS A 121 -5.75 1.93 6.64
N VAL A 122 -6.95 1.35 6.75
CA VAL A 122 -8.09 1.98 7.42
C VAL A 122 -7.77 2.31 8.87
N LEU A 123 -7.13 1.37 9.59
CA LEU A 123 -6.71 1.60 10.97
C LEU A 123 -5.55 2.59 11.09
N ALA A 124 -4.64 2.64 10.10
CA ALA A 124 -3.59 3.65 10.05
C ALA A 124 -4.18 5.06 9.94
N LEU A 125 -5.15 5.26 9.04
CA LEU A 125 -5.93 6.51 8.94
C LEU A 125 -6.68 6.81 10.24
N ALA A 126 -7.45 5.85 10.78
CA ALA A 126 -8.24 6.09 11.99
C ALA A 126 -7.39 6.41 13.23
N ARG A 127 -6.16 5.89 13.30
CA ARG A 127 -5.27 6.04 14.46
C ARG A 127 -4.13 7.02 14.24
N GLN A 128 -3.93 7.50 13.01
CA GLN A 128 -2.83 8.39 12.62
C GLN A 128 -1.45 7.81 13.00
N VAL A 129 -1.27 6.52 12.69
CA VAL A 129 -0.04 5.76 12.96
C VAL A 129 0.27 4.85 11.78
N VAL A 130 1.49 4.96 11.27
CA VAL A 130 2.05 4.08 10.25
C VAL A 130 2.61 2.81 10.92
N PRO A 131 2.17 1.60 10.51
CA PRO A 131 2.73 0.36 11.02
C PRO A 131 4.19 0.19 10.59
N PRO A 132 5.04 -0.48 11.38
CA PRO A 132 6.42 -0.71 11.01
C PRO A 132 6.57 -1.92 10.08
N THR A 133 7.68 -1.95 9.34
CA THR A 133 8.23 -3.19 8.80
C THR A 133 9.09 -3.84 9.87
N ALA A 134 8.59 -4.93 10.48
CA ALA A 134 9.32 -5.70 11.47
C ALA A 134 10.52 -6.42 10.84
N ASN A 135 11.50 -6.79 11.67
CA ASN A 135 12.71 -7.53 11.28
C ASN A 135 13.63 -6.84 10.24
N TYR A 136 13.39 -5.57 9.93
CA TYR A 136 14.22 -4.80 9.00
C TYR A 136 15.48 -4.27 9.72
N HIS A 137 16.59 -4.98 9.59
CA HIS A 137 17.87 -4.64 10.24
C HIS A 137 18.98 -4.23 9.27
N THR A 138 18.96 -4.78 8.05
CA THR A 138 20.01 -4.56 7.05
C THR A 138 19.38 -3.96 5.80
N PRO A 139 19.65 -2.69 5.48
CA PRO A 139 19.16 -2.07 4.26
C PRO A 139 19.70 -2.77 2.99
N ASP A 140 18.85 -2.90 1.97
CA ASP A 140 19.26 -3.34 0.62
C ASP A 140 19.45 -2.07 -0.25
N PRO A 141 20.61 -1.86 -0.90
CA PRO A 141 20.82 -0.72 -1.78
C PRO A 141 19.81 -0.59 -2.94
N GLU A 142 19.15 -1.67 -3.33
CA GLU A 142 18.10 -1.66 -4.37
C GLU A 142 16.70 -1.37 -3.79
N CYS A 143 16.56 -1.38 -2.45
CA CYS A 143 15.38 -1.00 -1.69
C CYS A 143 15.75 0.11 -0.70
N ASP A 144 15.79 1.34 -1.19
CA ASP A 144 16.36 2.54 -0.57
C ASP A 144 15.32 3.59 -0.15
N LEU A 145 14.04 3.21 -0.09
CA LEU A 145 12.97 4.05 0.47
C LEU A 145 12.90 3.93 2.01
N ASP A 146 12.06 4.75 2.64
CA ASP A 146 11.81 4.67 4.07
C ASP A 146 10.78 3.57 4.38
N TYR A 147 11.26 2.38 4.74
CA TYR A 147 10.40 1.22 5.05
C TYR A 147 9.84 1.18 6.48
N VAL A 148 9.96 2.27 7.24
CA VAL A 148 9.52 2.37 8.65
C VAL A 148 10.03 1.20 9.50
N PRO A 149 11.36 1.08 9.69
CA PRO A 149 11.93 -0.12 10.29
C PRO A 149 11.63 -0.20 11.79
N LEU A 150 11.19 -1.39 12.23
CA LEU A 150 11.08 -1.86 13.62
C LEU A 150 10.04 -1.15 14.51
N THR A 151 9.91 0.17 14.45
CA THR A 151 9.08 0.97 15.35
C THR A 151 8.02 1.73 14.57
N ALA A 152 6.76 1.61 15.01
CA ALA A 152 5.64 2.34 14.43
C ALA A 152 5.88 3.87 14.50
N ARG A 153 5.32 4.61 13.54
CA ARG A 153 5.51 6.06 13.46
C ARG A 153 4.17 6.77 13.54
N SER A 154 4.00 7.65 14.53
CA SER A 154 2.87 8.59 14.53
C SER A 154 3.08 9.61 13.41
N LEU A 155 2.10 9.70 12.52
CA LEU A 155 2.12 10.61 11.38
C LEU A 155 0.69 11.00 11.06
N ARG A 156 0.47 12.26 10.68
CA ARG A 156 -0.83 12.67 10.16
C ARG A 156 -1.02 12.05 8.78
N LEU A 157 -2.11 11.31 8.60
CA LEU A 157 -2.44 10.61 7.36
C LEU A 157 -3.81 11.08 6.88
N ASP A 158 -3.84 11.61 5.66
CA ASP A 158 -5.05 12.00 4.95
C ASP A 158 -5.28 11.05 3.75
N ASN A 159 -4.24 10.66 3.00
CA ASN A 159 -4.32 9.68 1.91
C ASN A 159 -3.33 8.52 2.08
N VAL A 160 -3.82 7.29 1.93
CA VAL A 160 -3.02 6.07 2.00
C VAL A 160 -3.18 5.25 0.72
N LEU A 161 -2.06 4.81 0.16
CA LEU A 161 -1.99 3.91 -0.98
C LEU A 161 -1.70 2.49 -0.49
N SER A 162 -2.44 1.49 -0.96
CA SER A 162 -2.10 0.08 -0.77
C SER A 162 -1.82 -0.57 -2.12
N VAL A 163 -0.66 -1.20 -2.26
CA VAL A 163 -0.28 -1.95 -3.46
C VAL A 163 -0.20 -3.44 -3.17
N GLY A 164 -0.46 -4.26 -4.18
CA GLY A 164 -0.60 -5.69 -4.03
C GLY A 164 -0.32 -6.44 -5.33
N ARG A 165 0.10 -7.69 -5.19
CA ARG A 165 0.19 -8.66 -6.27
C ARG A 165 -0.77 -9.83 -6.02
N GLY A 166 -1.55 -10.18 -7.05
CA GLY A 166 -2.41 -11.36 -7.11
C GLY A 166 -1.85 -12.45 -8.03
#